data_AF-A0A3B4ZKN2-F1
#
_entry.id   AF-A0A3B4ZKN2-F1
#
_cell.length_a   1.000
_cell.length_b   1.000
_cell.length_c   1.000
_cell.angle_alpha   90.00
_cell.angle_beta   90.00
_cell.angle_gamma   90.00
#
_symmetry.space_group_name_H-M   'P 1'
#
loop_
_entity.id
_entity.type
_entity.pdbx_description
1 polymer ?
#
loop_
_entity_poly.entity_id
_entity_poly.type
_entity_poly.pdbx_seq_one_letter_code
_entity_poly.pdbx_strand_id
1 'polypeptide(L)'
;MTLRVLEIIFFFYFASHIPITLFIDLQALLPGHVYPQPLKDLLRWYAEDFRDPMVLDPPHWFKSFIFCEALLQTPFFPIAAYAFLKGSCKWIRTPAIIYSTHVATTLIPILAHILFYQFPEKPHPGPRTQKERWMLVSIYAPYLVVPVLLLLTMLLSSTYSSPAKSRSTSSKSKKKK
;
A
#
# COMPACT_ATOMS: atom_id res chain seq x y z
N MET A 1 -15.34 -19.93 0.61
CA MET A 1 -16.01 -18.74 0.01
C MET A 1 -15.38 -17.44 0.48
N THR A 2 -15.20 -17.20 1.78
CA THR A 2 -14.62 -15.95 2.33
C THR A 2 -13.24 -15.59 1.77
N LEU A 3 -12.33 -16.55 1.63
CA LEU A 3 -10.99 -16.28 1.08
C LEU A 3 -11.03 -15.73 -0.34
N ARG A 4 -11.94 -16.24 -1.18
CA ARG A 4 -12.04 -15.78 -2.56
C ARG A 4 -12.56 -14.35 -2.66
N VAL A 5 -13.48 -13.97 -1.77
CA VAL A 5 -13.95 -12.58 -1.65
C VAL A 5 -12.79 -11.66 -1.27
N LEU A 6 -11.96 -12.06 -0.30
CA LEU A 6 -10.76 -11.31 0.08
C LEU A 6 -9.77 -11.16 -1.09
N GLU A 7 -9.50 -12.23 -1.83
CA GLU A 7 -8.66 -12.17 -3.03
C GLU A 7 -9.20 -11.17 -4.07
N ILE A 8 -10.52 -11.14 -4.28
CA ILE A 8 -11.13 -10.17 -5.21
C ILE A 8 -10.97 -8.74 -4.69
N ILE A 9 -11.14 -8.50 -3.39
CA ILE A 9 -10.88 -7.18 -2.77
C ILE A 9 -9.42 -6.77 -2.98
N PHE A 10 -8.47 -7.68 -2.74
CA PHE A 10 -7.05 -7.41 -2.95
C PHE A 10 -6.74 -7.14 -4.42
N PHE A 11 -7.34 -7.89 -5.34
CA PHE A 11 -7.22 -7.62 -6.77
C PHE A 11 -7.63 -6.20 -7.12
N PHE A 12 -8.82 -5.76 -6.73
CA PHE A 12 -9.30 -4.41 -7.02
C PHE A 12 -8.43 -3.34 -6.36
N TYR A 13 -7.96 -3.58 -5.13
CA TYR A 13 -7.03 -2.70 -4.43
C TYR A 13 -5.73 -2.52 -5.24
N PHE A 14 -5.05 -3.60 -5.61
CA PHE A 14 -3.81 -3.50 -6.40
C PHE A 14 -4.04 -2.94 -7.80
N ALA A 15 -5.17 -3.29 -8.44
CA ALA A 15 -5.51 -2.81 -9.76
C ALA A 15 -5.79 -1.29 -9.78
N SER A 16 -6.47 -0.77 -8.76
CA SER A 16 -6.74 0.68 -8.64
C SER A 16 -5.48 1.47 -8.26
N HIS A 17 -4.55 0.87 -7.50
CA HIS A 17 -3.31 1.54 -7.13
C HIS A 17 -2.39 1.82 -8.33
N ILE A 18 -2.44 1.00 -9.38
CA ILE A 18 -1.61 1.22 -10.57
C ILE A 18 -1.84 2.62 -11.18
N PRO A 19 -3.06 2.99 -11.61
CA PRO A 19 -3.29 4.33 -12.15
C PRO A 19 -3.16 5.42 -11.09
N ILE A 20 -3.54 5.17 -9.83
CA ILE A 20 -3.41 6.16 -8.75
C ILE A 20 -1.94 6.53 -8.56
N THR A 21 -1.06 5.55 -8.34
CA THR A 21 0.37 5.83 -8.14
C THR A 21 1.00 6.48 -9.37
N LEU A 22 0.74 5.96 -10.57
CA LEU A 22 1.35 6.48 -11.80
C LEU A 22 0.92 7.91 -12.11
N PHE A 23 -0.36 8.24 -11.91
CA PHE A 23 -0.93 9.51 -12.32
C PHE A 23 -1.06 10.54 -11.19
N ILE A 24 -1.06 10.14 -9.93
CA ILE A 24 -1.27 11.00 -8.77
C ILE A 24 -0.01 11.02 -7.91
N ASP A 25 0.38 9.89 -7.31
CA ASP A 25 1.43 9.88 -6.28
C ASP A 25 2.81 10.25 -6.85
N LEU A 26 3.16 9.75 -8.03
CA LEU A 26 4.43 10.05 -8.70
C LEU A 26 4.57 11.54 -9.11
N GLN A 27 3.49 12.32 -9.15
CA GLN A 27 3.59 13.78 -9.35
C GLN A 27 4.39 14.47 -8.24
N ALA A 28 4.46 13.89 -7.04
CA ALA A 28 5.24 14.42 -5.93
C ALA A 28 6.76 14.29 -6.11
N LEU A 29 7.21 13.39 -7.01
CA LEU A 29 8.62 13.10 -7.27
C LEU A 29 9.09 13.60 -8.63
N LEU A 30 8.25 13.45 -9.65
CA LEU A 30 8.64 13.76 -11.02
C LEU A 30 8.40 15.25 -11.35
N PRO A 31 9.18 15.81 -12.29
CA PRO A 31 8.97 17.19 -12.71
C PRO A 31 7.59 17.42 -13.32
N GLY A 32 6.92 18.53 -13.00
CA GLY A 32 5.55 18.80 -13.45
C GLY A 32 5.33 18.94 -14.97
N HIS A 33 6.39 18.91 -15.80
CA HIS A 33 6.27 18.88 -17.27
C HIS A 33 5.98 17.47 -17.82
N VAL A 34 6.19 16.40 -17.03
CA VAL A 34 5.88 15.03 -17.47
C VAL A 34 4.39 14.73 -17.39
N TYR A 35 3.63 15.54 -16.64
CA TYR A 35 2.21 15.34 -16.43
C TYR A 35 1.35 16.34 -17.23
N PRO A 36 0.31 15.85 -17.92
CA PRO A 36 -0.64 16.70 -18.61
C PRO A 36 -1.42 17.57 -17.61
N GLN A 37 -1.87 18.73 -18.07
CA GLN A 37 -2.54 19.72 -17.22
C GLN A 37 -3.75 19.18 -16.45
N PRO A 38 -4.65 18.36 -17.04
CA PRO A 38 -5.79 17.82 -16.30
C PRO A 38 -5.43 17.00 -15.06
N LEU A 39 -4.32 16.25 -15.07
CA LEU A 39 -3.88 15.47 -13.92
C LEU A 39 -3.34 16.34 -12.79
N LYS A 40 -2.68 17.45 -13.14
CA LYS A 40 -2.22 18.44 -12.16
C LYS A 40 -3.38 19.21 -11.56
N ASP A 41 -4.38 19.55 -12.36
CA ASP A 41 -5.58 20.24 -11.89
C ASP A 41 -6.41 19.32 -10.98
N LEU A 42 -6.50 18.01 -11.31
CA LEU A 42 -7.13 17.01 -10.44
C LEU A 42 -6.42 16.90 -9.08
N LEU A 43 -5.08 16.84 -9.08
CA LEU A 43 -4.29 16.80 -7.84
C LEU A 43 -4.51 18.06 -7.00
N ARG A 44 -4.51 19.23 -7.63
CA ARG A 44 -4.78 20.50 -6.97
C ARG A 44 -6.18 20.55 -6.37
N TRP A 45 -7.19 20.16 -7.15
CA TRP A 45 -8.57 20.09 -6.67
C TRP A 45 -8.69 19.17 -5.45
N TYR A 46 -8.09 17.98 -5.50
CA TYR A 46 -8.08 17.05 -4.38
C TYR A 46 -7.44 17.66 -3.13
N ALA A 47 -6.25 18.26 -3.28
CA ALA A 47 -5.52 18.86 -2.17
C ALA A 47 -6.27 20.03 -1.53
N GLU A 48 -6.97 20.83 -2.33
CA GLU A 48 -7.77 21.96 -1.85
C GLU A 48 -9.06 21.51 -1.15
N ASP A 49 -9.79 20.56 -1.74
CA ASP A 49 -11.08 20.09 -1.22
C ASP A 49 -10.92 19.27 0.07
N PHE A 50 -9.92 18.37 0.09
CA PHE A 50 -9.65 17.49 1.24
C PHE A 50 -8.62 18.05 2.22
N ARG A 51 -8.09 19.26 1.96
CA ARG A 51 -7.06 19.91 2.78
C ARG A 51 -5.82 19.05 2.95
N ASP A 52 -5.34 18.43 1.87
CA ASP A 52 -4.12 17.61 1.90
C ASP A 52 -2.94 18.38 1.29
N PRO A 53 -2.12 19.09 2.10
CA PRO A 53 -0.98 19.82 1.57
C PRO A 53 0.19 18.90 1.24
N MET A 54 0.20 17.66 1.73
CA MET A 54 1.33 16.75 1.53
C MET A 54 1.46 16.31 0.08
N VAL A 55 0.38 16.36 -0.70
CA VAL A 55 0.45 16.00 -2.12
C VAL A 55 0.88 17.16 -3.03
N LEU A 56 0.73 18.42 -2.57
CA LEU A 56 1.16 19.62 -3.31
C LEU A 56 2.55 20.10 -2.94
N ASP A 57 2.86 20.11 -1.64
CA ASP A 57 4.17 20.46 -1.10
C ASP A 57 4.64 19.37 -0.14
N PRO A 58 5.12 18.24 -0.69
CA PRO A 58 5.40 17.07 0.11
C PRO A 58 6.67 17.28 0.95
N PRO A 59 6.62 17.06 2.27
CA PRO A 59 7.84 17.09 3.09
C PRO A 59 8.79 15.96 2.67
N HIS A 60 10.10 16.16 2.86
CA HIS A 60 11.13 15.23 2.38
C HIS A 60 10.93 13.78 2.85
N TRP A 61 10.47 13.58 4.09
CA TRP A 61 10.17 12.25 4.60
C TRP A 61 9.03 11.58 3.83
N PHE A 62 8.00 12.33 3.42
CA PHE A 62 6.88 11.79 2.65
C PHE A 62 7.31 11.46 1.22
N LYS A 63 8.13 12.33 0.59
CA LYS A 63 8.77 12.04 -0.70
C LYS A 63 9.59 10.75 -0.64
N SER A 64 10.27 10.49 0.48
CA SER A 64 11.03 9.23 0.65
C SER A 64 10.12 7.99 0.63
N PHE A 65 8.89 8.08 1.17
CA PHE A 65 7.92 7.00 1.10
C PHE A 65 7.36 6.81 -0.31
N ILE A 66 7.02 7.89 -1.01
CA ILE A 66 6.60 7.81 -2.42
C ILE A 66 7.72 7.24 -3.29
N PHE A 67 8.99 7.53 -2.98
CA PHE A 67 10.12 6.95 -3.71
C PHE A 67 10.21 5.43 -3.52
N CYS A 68 10.05 4.96 -2.28
CA CYS A 68 9.96 3.53 -1.99
C CYS A 68 8.75 2.89 -2.68
N GLU A 69 7.61 3.59 -2.73
CA GLU A 69 6.43 3.15 -3.46
C GLU A 69 6.73 2.97 -4.95
N ALA A 70 7.30 3.99 -5.59
CA ALA A 70 7.69 3.99 -7.00
C ALA A 70 8.60 2.81 -7.36
N LEU A 71 9.60 2.53 -6.50
CA LEU A 71 10.64 1.55 -6.79
C LEU A 71 10.21 0.12 -6.43
N LEU A 72 9.50 -0.07 -5.33
CA LEU A 72 9.21 -1.39 -4.76
C LEU A 72 7.76 -1.81 -4.95
N GLN A 73 6.82 -0.90 -4.75
CA GLN A 73 5.39 -1.20 -4.73
C GLN A 73 4.79 -1.17 -6.14
N THR A 74 5.08 -0.12 -6.93
CA THR A 74 4.57 0.02 -8.30
C THR A 74 4.86 -1.19 -9.20
N PRO A 75 6.10 -1.76 -9.27
CA PRO A 75 6.34 -2.97 -10.05
C PRO A 75 5.67 -4.22 -9.44
N PHE A 76 5.36 -4.22 -8.14
CA PHE A 76 4.69 -5.32 -7.47
C PHE A 76 3.17 -5.33 -7.71
N PHE A 77 2.52 -4.17 -7.87
CA PHE A 77 1.07 -4.06 -8.06
C PHE A 77 0.51 -4.97 -9.19
N PRO A 78 1.04 -4.98 -10.43
CA PRO A 78 0.51 -5.85 -11.47
C PRO A 78 0.72 -7.35 -11.16
N ILE A 79 1.83 -7.69 -10.49
CA ILE A 79 2.12 -9.07 -10.06
C ILE A 79 1.10 -9.53 -9.02
N ALA A 80 0.82 -8.68 -8.04
CA ALA A 80 -0.16 -8.94 -7.00
C ALA A 80 -1.58 -9.01 -7.56
N ALA A 81 -1.96 -8.06 -8.43
CA ALA A 81 -3.25 -8.04 -9.10
C ALA A 81 -3.48 -9.35 -9.88
N TYR A 82 -2.49 -9.79 -10.67
CA TYR A 82 -2.57 -11.08 -11.37
C TYR A 82 -2.73 -12.25 -10.40
N ALA A 83 -1.92 -12.31 -9.34
CA ALA A 83 -1.94 -13.42 -8.38
C ALA A 83 -3.29 -13.56 -7.68
N PHE A 84 -3.89 -12.44 -7.26
CA PHE A 84 -5.19 -12.43 -6.59
C PHE A 84 -6.36 -12.62 -7.55
N LEU A 85 -6.27 -12.11 -8.78
CA LEU A 85 -7.26 -12.39 -9.82
C LEU A 85 -7.32 -13.88 -10.16
N LYS A 86 -6.15 -14.51 -10.36
CA LYS A 86 -6.06 -15.95 -10.63
C LYS A 86 -6.45 -16.80 -9.42
N GLY A 87 -6.11 -16.33 -8.22
CA GLY A 87 -6.31 -17.07 -6.96
C GLY A 87 -5.34 -18.24 -6.81
N SER A 88 -5.28 -18.82 -5.59
CA SER A 88 -4.46 -19.99 -5.26
C SER A 88 -2.94 -19.88 -5.56
N CYS A 89 -2.44 -18.67 -5.78
CA CYS A 89 -1.03 -18.40 -6.10
C CYS A 89 -0.18 -18.38 -4.82
N LYS A 90 0.19 -19.54 -4.27
CA LYS A 90 0.90 -19.64 -2.97
C LYS A 90 2.21 -18.86 -2.91
N TRP A 91 2.89 -18.66 -4.04
CA TRP A 91 4.12 -17.89 -4.14
C TRP A 91 3.96 -16.41 -3.79
N ILE A 92 2.73 -15.86 -3.84
CA ILE A 92 2.47 -14.45 -3.52
C ILE A 92 2.61 -14.15 -2.03
N ARG A 93 2.61 -15.19 -1.17
CA ARG A 93 2.58 -15.04 0.29
C ARG A 93 3.71 -14.15 0.81
N THR A 94 4.96 -14.51 0.52
CA THR A 94 6.11 -13.80 1.06
C THR A 94 6.18 -12.36 0.53
N PRO A 95 6.07 -12.11 -0.80
CA PRO A 95 5.98 -10.75 -1.33
C PRO A 95 4.84 -9.91 -0.71
N ALA A 96 3.64 -10.50 -0.56
CA ALA A 96 2.50 -9.81 0.03
C ALA A 96 2.70 -9.46 1.51
N ILE A 97 3.38 -10.31 2.30
CA ILE A 97 3.75 -9.99 3.69
C ILE A 97 4.73 -8.82 3.74
N ILE A 98 5.76 -8.84 2.89
CA ILE A 98 6.75 -7.75 2.81
C ILE A 98 6.05 -6.44 2.43
N TYR A 99 5.25 -6.47 1.36
CA TYR A 99 4.48 -5.32 0.89
C TYR A 99 3.58 -4.75 2.00
N SER A 100 2.72 -5.59 2.58
CA SER A 100 1.73 -5.14 3.56
C SER A 100 2.35 -4.57 4.83
N THR A 101 3.46 -5.17 5.29
CA THR A 101 4.21 -4.69 6.45
C THR A 101 4.87 -3.35 6.15
N HIS A 102 5.45 -3.21 4.95
CA HIS A 102 6.06 -1.96 4.52
C HIS A 102 5.03 -0.83 4.43
N VAL A 103 3.89 -1.06 3.77
CA VAL A 103 2.80 -0.07 3.68
C VAL A 103 2.28 0.31 5.05
N ALA A 104 2.05 -0.65 5.96
CA ALA A 104 1.64 -0.32 7.32
C ALA A 104 2.66 0.57 8.04
N THR A 105 3.95 0.30 7.85
CA THR A 105 5.05 1.06 8.46
C THR A 105 5.16 2.48 7.93
N THR A 106 4.79 2.74 6.66
CA THR A 106 4.79 4.09 6.08
C THR A 106 3.50 4.86 6.38
N LEU A 107 2.35 4.19 6.40
CA LEU A 107 1.04 4.81 6.64
C LEU A 107 0.83 5.23 8.10
N ILE A 108 1.38 4.51 9.07
CA ILE A 108 1.24 4.90 10.49
C ILE A 108 1.82 6.31 10.75
N PRO A 109 3.06 6.63 10.32
CA PRO A 109 3.59 8.00 10.39
C PRO A 109 2.73 9.03 9.65
N ILE A 110 2.20 8.69 8.46
CA ILE A 110 1.35 9.59 7.67
C ILE A 110 0.08 9.94 8.45
N LEU A 111 -0.61 8.94 8.99
CA LEU A 111 -1.82 9.15 9.79
C LEU A 111 -1.52 9.94 11.07
N ALA A 112 -0.41 9.66 11.74
CA ALA A 112 0.03 10.43 12.89
C ALA A 112 0.31 11.90 12.51
N HIS A 113 0.94 12.14 11.35
CA HIS A 113 1.18 13.48 10.84
C HIS A 113 -0.16 14.20 10.57
N ILE A 114 -1.12 13.56 9.90
CA ILE A 114 -2.45 14.12 9.64
C ILE A 114 -3.18 14.47 10.95
N LEU A 115 -3.08 13.64 11.99
CA LEU A 115 -3.81 13.83 13.25
C LEU A 115 -3.16 14.86 14.19
N PHE A 116 -1.84 14.90 14.26
CA PHE A 116 -1.12 15.63 15.31
C PHE A 116 -0.25 16.78 14.80
N TYR A 117 0.14 16.79 13.53
CA TYR A 117 0.98 17.85 13.00
C TYR A 117 0.22 19.17 12.85
N GLN A 118 0.86 20.27 13.20
CA GLN A 118 0.33 21.62 13.00
C GLN A 118 0.71 22.11 11.59
N PHE A 119 -0.23 21.97 10.66
CA PHE A 119 -0.03 22.39 9.28
C PHE A 119 0.03 23.92 9.18
N PRO A 120 0.94 24.47 8.35
CA PRO A 120 1.02 25.91 8.12
C PRO A 120 -0.23 26.41 7.38
N GLU A 121 -0.58 27.68 7.57
CA GLU A 121 -1.75 28.28 6.92
C GLU A 121 -1.51 28.70 5.46
N LYS A 122 -0.25 28.89 5.08
CA LYS A 122 0.21 29.32 3.75
C LYS A 122 1.50 28.55 3.39
N PRO A 123 1.77 28.29 2.10
CA PRO A 123 0.94 28.60 0.93
C PRO A 123 -0.24 27.64 0.75
N HIS A 124 -0.13 26.41 1.24
CA HIS A 124 -1.18 25.39 1.15
C HIS A 124 -1.69 25.01 2.55
N PRO A 125 -2.89 25.46 2.96
CA PRO A 125 -3.43 25.17 4.28
C PRO A 125 -3.83 23.70 4.42
N GLY A 126 -3.28 23.03 5.45
CA GLY A 126 -3.72 21.69 5.84
C GLY A 126 -5.01 21.66 6.67
N PRO A 127 -5.41 20.48 7.19
CA PRO A 127 -6.64 20.32 7.93
C PRO A 127 -6.56 21.05 9.27
N ARG A 128 -7.50 21.96 9.50
CA ARG A 128 -7.53 22.86 10.67
C ARG A 128 -8.41 22.31 11.77
N THR A 129 -9.55 21.76 11.39
CA THR A 129 -10.54 21.21 12.33
C THR A 129 -10.32 19.71 12.54
N GLN A 130 -10.77 19.18 13.68
CA GLN A 130 -10.77 17.74 13.90
C GLN A 130 -11.61 17.00 12.85
N LYS A 131 -12.71 17.62 12.37
CA LYS A 131 -13.53 17.05 11.31
C LYS A 131 -12.76 16.88 10.00
N GLU A 132 -12.01 17.90 9.58
CA GLU A 132 -11.15 17.82 8.38
C GLU A 132 -10.05 16.78 8.54
N ARG A 133 -9.43 16.68 9.73
CA ARG A 133 -8.41 15.65 10.01
C ARG A 133 -9.00 14.25 9.90
N TRP A 134 -10.16 14.00 10.50
CA TRP A 134 -10.82 12.69 10.41
C TRP A 134 -11.31 12.37 9.00
N MET A 135 -11.74 13.37 8.24
CA MET A 135 -12.07 13.23 6.83
C MET A 135 -10.83 12.83 6.01
N LEU A 136 -9.68 13.47 6.24
CA LEU A 136 -8.45 13.10 5.54
C LEU A 136 -7.97 11.70 5.97
N VAL A 137 -8.04 11.38 7.26
CA VAL A 137 -7.76 10.03 7.77
C VAL A 137 -8.65 8.98 7.09
N SER A 138 -9.94 9.26 6.84
CA SER A 138 -10.82 8.28 6.19
C SER A 138 -10.45 8.02 4.73
N ILE A 139 -9.79 8.97 4.06
CA ILE A 139 -9.22 8.77 2.71
C ILE A 139 -8.00 7.86 2.77
N TYR A 140 -7.10 8.06 3.75
CA TYR A 140 -5.88 7.25 3.90
C TYR A 140 -6.13 5.89 4.57
N ALA A 141 -7.17 5.75 5.39
CA ALA A 141 -7.44 4.55 6.17
C ALA A 141 -7.60 3.26 5.34
N PRO A 142 -8.29 3.25 4.19
CA PRO A 142 -8.36 2.08 3.32
C PRO A 142 -6.98 1.55 2.90
N TYR A 143 -6.01 2.46 2.69
CA TYR A 143 -4.63 2.13 2.33
C TYR A 143 -3.83 1.51 3.48
N LEU A 144 -4.33 1.56 4.71
CA LEU A 144 -3.78 0.82 5.85
C LEU A 144 -4.58 -0.45 6.13
N VAL A 145 -5.92 -0.35 6.13
CA VAL A 145 -6.82 -1.46 6.48
C VAL A 145 -6.68 -2.62 5.50
N VAL A 146 -6.65 -2.36 4.19
CA VAL A 146 -6.55 -3.43 3.19
C VAL A 146 -5.19 -4.15 3.27
N PRO A 147 -4.03 -3.47 3.37
CA PRO A 147 -2.75 -4.13 3.61
C PRO A 147 -2.69 -4.91 4.93
N VAL A 148 -3.25 -4.39 6.03
CA VAL A 148 -3.32 -5.16 7.28
C VAL A 148 -4.17 -6.41 7.12
N LEU A 149 -5.32 -6.32 6.44
CA LEU A 149 -6.15 -7.48 6.13
C LEU A 149 -5.42 -8.49 5.23
N LEU A 150 -4.65 -8.00 4.25
CA LEU A 150 -3.79 -8.81 3.40
C LEU A 150 -2.71 -9.54 4.23
N LEU A 151 -2.03 -8.82 5.13
CA LEU A 151 -1.02 -9.38 6.03
C LEU A 151 -1.60 -10.52 6.87
N LEU A 152 -2.73 -10.26 7.55
CA LEU A 152 -3.43 -11.25 8.35
C LEU A 152 -3.86 -12.45 7.50
N THR A 153 -4.35 -12.22 6.28
CA THR A 153 -4.73 -13.30 5.36
C THR A 153 -3.52 -14.17 4.99
N MET A 154 -2.38 -13.56 4.68
CA MET A 154 -1.16 -14.28 4.31
C MET A 154 -0.53 -15.05 5.48
N LEU A 155 -0.71 -14.56 6.71
CA LEU A 155 -0.19 -15.19 7.93
C LEU A 155 -1.10 -16.31 8.46
N LEU A 156 -2.42 -16.12 8.40
CA LEU A 156 -3.39 -16.99 9.06
C LEU A 156 -4.07 -18.01 8.13
N SER A 157 -4.07 -17.78 6.82
CA SER A 157 -4.73 -18.69 5.87
C SER A 157 -3.89 -19.94 5.59
N SER A 158 -4.46 -21.11 5.90
CA SER A 158 -3.85 -22.42 5.58
C SER A 158 -3.62 -22.64 4.09
N THR A 159 -4.36 -21.93 3.23
CA THR A 159 -4.20 -22.01 1.76
C THR A 159 -2.85 -21.46 1.31
N TYR A 160 -2.36 -20.42 1.98
CA TYR A 160 -1.11 -19.75 1.67
C TYR A 160 0.07 -20.30 2.48
N SER A 161 -0.19 -20.94 3.63
CA SER A 161 0.82 -21.67 4.38
C SER A 161 1.50 -22.75 3.52
N SER A 162 2.83 -22.68 3.41
CA SER A 162 3.59 -23.77 2.80
C SER A 162 3.35 -25.05 3.61
N PRO A 163 3.16 -26.22 2.96
CA PRO A 163 3.25 -27.47 3.70
C PRO A 163 4.64 -27.49 4.33
N ALA A 164 4.70 -27.62 5.66
CA ALA A 164 5.95 -27.89 6.35
C ALA A 164 6.62 -29.03 5.59
N LYS A 165 7.85 -28.84 5.10
CA LYS A 165 8.65 -29.94 4.59
C LYS A 165 8.63 -30.99 5.69
N SER A 166 7.88 -32.07 5.47
CA SER A 166 8.04 -33.31 6.22
C SER A 166 9.54 -33.56 6.27
N ARG A 167 10.13 -33.49 7.46
CA ARG A 167 11.46 -34.07 7.69
C ARG A 167 11.30 -35.55 7.37
N SER A 168 11.53 -35.93 6.12
CA SER A 168 11.67 -37.33 5.76
C SER A 168 12.94 -37.84 6.44
N THR A 169 12.76 -38.44 7.60
CA THR A 169 13.33 -39.75 7.95
C THR A 169 14.38 -40.26 6.95
N SER A 170 15.65 -39.90 7.17
CA SER A 170 16.75 -40.79 6.80
C SER A 170 17.11 -41.58 8.04
N SER A 171 16.36 -42.66 8.29
CA SER A 171 16.83 -43.73 9.15
C SER A 171 18.05 -44.35 8.48
N LYS A 172 19.24 -44.00 8.95
CA LYS A 172 20.46 -44.77 8.68
C LYS A 172 20.34 -46.11 9.42
N SER A 173 19.56 -47.05 8.86
CA SER A 173 19.78 -48.47 9.10
C SER A 173 20.89 -48.93 8.15
N LYS A 174 22.15 -48.73 8.54
CA LYS A 174 23.26 -49.46 7.92
C LYS A 174 23.46 -50.75 8.69
N LYS A 175 22.91 -51.78 8.06
CA LYS A 175 22.92 -53.21 8.35
C LYS A 175 24.31 -53.70 8.78
N LYS A 176 24.31 -54.39 9.91
CA LYS A 176 25.35 -55.28 10.43
C LYS A 176 25.74 -56.31 9.35
N LYS A 177 27.01 -56.36 8.97
CA LYS A 177 27.69 -57.55 8.45
C LYS A 177 29.17 -57.43 8.76
#